data_AF-A0A4Q4D717-F1
#
_entry.id   AF-A0A4Q4D717-F1
#
_cell.length_a   1.000
_cell.length_b   1.000
_cell.length_c   1.000
_cell.angle_alpha   90.00
_cell.angle_beta   90.00
_cell.angle_gamma   90.00
#
_symmetry.space_group_name_H-M   'P 1'
#
loop_
_entity.id
_entity.type
_entity.pdbx_description
1 polymer ?
#
loop_
_entity_poly.entity_id
_entity_poly.type
_entity_poly.pdbx_seq_one_letter_code
_entity_poly.pdbx_strand_id
1 'polypeptide(L)'
;MCTSYSSCRGAGYSDYGYQKNQGTMYWRMYTGTNCTNYVAYRLVTTNGMPNTRPKSGVGNARDWGKAMSSITDSTPVVGSVAWWGRTGNHVAYVEKVVSSSEIIVSESNYGRAFDWRRITKGSGWPDGFIHFADPTLTNTAKPALSGSKRVGATLTASSGSWKPAASGTSYQWLLDGKAIKGATSASYKPLAAQIGHQLSAKITAIRSSYSKATATSTYVTVTKGLFAAAQQPKVVGTAQVDVPLTASAGTWTPAPTTTTYQWLADGVPVAGATSSTFTPGPELVGKAISTTVGVGRTGYTGSSATSARTAKVAAGAMSSTTAPTVTGTPRVDGTLKAAGGTWSQTGVTTAWQWLRDGKAITGATSTSYSPVLADRGTTLSVRATAAKPGYQSATRTVTAGKIGDGVFASPPKPRLSGAPRVSAPVQAEAGTWSP
;
A
#
# COMPACT_ATOMS: atom_id res chain seq x y z
N MET A 1 53.56 -29.06 -12.65
CA MET A 1 53.54 -28.29 -11.39
C MET A 1 54.64 -28.79 -10.48
N CYS A 2 54.82 -30.10 -10.37
CA CYS A 2 55.99 -30.74 -9.79
C CYS A 2 56.16 -32.12 -10.43
N THR A 3 57.36 -32.69 -10.33
CA THR A 3 57.70 -34.02 -10.87
C THR A 3 58.53 -34.76 -9.84
N SER A 4 58.16 -35.99 -9.50
CA SER A 4 58.63 -36.83 -8.38
C SER A 4 58.00 -36.55 -7.01
N TYR A 5 58.00 -37.59 -6.15
CA TYR A 5 57.49 -37.52 -4.78
C TYR A 5 58.16 -36.42 -3.95
N SER A 6 59.49 -36.26 -4.05
CA SER A 6 60.24 -35.27 -3.26
C SER A 6 59.94 -33.85 -3.70
N SER A 7 59.97 -33.58 -5.01
CA SER A 7 59.65 -32.25 -5.57
C SER A 7 58.21 -31.86 -5.26
N CYS A 8 57.25 -32.78 -5.43
CA CYS A 8 55.85 -32.50 -5.14
C CYS A 8 55.61 -32.20 -3.68
N ARG A 9 56.20 -32.99 -2.77
CA ARG A 9 56.11 -32.72 -1.33
C ARG A 9 56.72 -31.38 -0.95
N GLY A 10 57.90 -31.05 -1.51
CA GLY A 10 58.54 -29.74 -1.29
C GLY A 10 57.70 -28.56 -1.77
N ALA A 11 56.92 -28.75 -2.84
CA ALA A 11 55.99 -27.76 -3.37
C ALA A 11 54.60 -27.78 -2.71
N GLY A 12 54.39 -28.57 -1.65
CA GLY A 12 53.13 -28.65 -0.90
C GLY A 12 52.05 -29.53 -1.55
N TYR A 13 52.39 -30.32 -2.58
CA TYR A 13 51.47 -31.24 -3.25
C TYR A 13 51.61 -32.65 -2.68
N SER A 14 50.51 -33.16 -2.11
CA SER A 14 50.47 -34.48 -1.48
C SER A 14 50.46 -35.60 -2.53
N ASP A 15 51.17 -36.69 -2.26
CA ASP A 15 50.98 -37.99 -2.94
C ASP A 15 49.86 -38.82 -2.29
N TYR A 16 49.17 -38.25 -1.30
CA TYR A 16 48.12 -38.87 -0.51
C TYR A 16 48.57 -40.19 0.14
N GLY A 17 49.87 -40.36 0.38
CA GLY A 17 50.47 -41.58 0.91
C GLY A 17 50.69 -42.70 -0.12
N TYR A 18 50.49 -42.45 -1.42
CA TYR A 18 50.68 -43.47 -2.45
C TYR A 18 52.09 -44.03 -2.50
N GLN A 19 53.13 -43.23 -2.21
CA GLN A 19 54.52 -43.70 -2.20
C GLN A 19 54.72 -44.92 -1.28
N LYS A 20 54.01 -44.94 -0.14
CA LYS A 20 54.06 -46.04 0.83
C LYS A 20 53.14 -47.21 0.43
N ASN A 21 52.12 -46.95 -0.37
CA ASN A 21 51.06 -47.89 -0.72
C ASN A 21 51.18 -48.47 -2.14
N GLN A 22 52.12 -47.99 -2.95
CA GLN A 22 52.31 -48.43 -4.34
C GLN A 22 52.64 -49.93 -4.46
N GLY A 23 53.11 -50.58 -3.39
CA GLY A 23 53.30 -52.04 -3.33
C GLY A 23 52.00 -52.86 -3.21
N THR A 24 50.85 -52.21 -3.03
CA THR A 24 49.53 -52.87 -2.97
C THR A 24 48.85 -52.84 -4.34
N MET A 25 48.20 -53.94 -4.70
CA MET A 25 47.37 -54.03 -5.91
C MET A 25 46.00 -53.41 -5.64
N TYR A 26 45.73 -52.26 -6.24
CA TYR A 26 44.38 -51.68 -6.28
C TYR A 26 43.69 -52.14 -7.56
N TRP A 27 42.47 -52.66 -7.45
CA TRP A 27 41.69 -53.21 -8.58
C TRP A 27 42.44 -54.28 -9.41
N ARG A 28 43.30 -55.06 -8.73
CA ARG A 28 44.17 -56.08 -9.34
C ARG A 28 45.09 -55.50 -10.42
N MET A 29 45.45 -54.22 -10.35
CA MET A 29 46.46 -53.60 -11.22
C MET A 29 47.87 -54.02 -10.77
N TYR A 30 48.84 -53.97 -11.70
CA TYR A 30 50.24 -54.16 -11.34
C TYR A 30 50.67 -53.15 -10.28
N THR A 31 51.51 -53.57 -9.34
CA THR A 31 52.05 -52.69 -8.29
C THR A 31 53.08 -51.72 -8.88
N GLY A 32 53.49 -50.73 -8.09
CA GLY A 32 54.51 -49.76 -8.43
C GLY A 32 53.97 -48.48 -9.05
N THR A 33 54.84 -47.78 -9.78
CA THR A 33 54.57 -46.45 -10.32
C THR A 33 53.86 -46.56 -11.66
N ASN A 34 52.56 -46.82 -11.68
CA ASN A 34 51.76 -46.81 -12.91
C ASN A 34 50.44 -46.06 -12.68
N CYS A 35 49.90 -45.52 -13.78
CA CYS A 35 48.75 -44.62 -13.73
C CYS A 35 47.47 -45.31 -13.26
N THR A 36 47.25 -46.55 -13.67
CA THR A 36 46.03 -47.30 -13.36
C THR A 36 45.98 -47.71 -11.89
N ASN A 37 47.09 -48.18 -11.31
CA ASN A 37 47.15 -48.52 -9.89
C ASN A 37 47.03 -47.27 -9.00
N TYR A 38 47.63 -46.15 -9.40
CA TYR A 38 47.49 -44.88 -8.68
C TYR A 38 46.05 -44.36 -8.70
N VAL A 39 45.41 -44.32 -9.86
CA VAL A 39 44.02 -43.85 -9.95
C VAL A 39 43.08 -44.79 -9.18
N ALA A 40 43.28 -46.11 -9.28
CA ALA A 40 42.52 -47.07 -8.47
C ALA A 40 42.74 -46.84 -6.96
N TYR A 41 43.97 -46.58 -6.51
CA TYR A 41 44.25 -46.18 -5.13
C TYR A 41 43.46 -44.96 -4.69
N ARG A 42 43.46 -43.89 -5.49
CA ARG A 42 42.71 -42.66 -5.16
C ARG A 42 41.21 -42.94 -5.07
N LEU A 43 40.65 -43.67 -6.04
CA LEU A 43 39.22 -44.01 -6.04
C LEU A 43 38.82 -44.88 -4.83
N VAL A 44 39.68 -45.82 -4.41
CA VAL A 44 39.42 -46.65 -3.23
C VAL A 44 39.53 -45.83 -1.93
N THR A 45 40.61 -45.08 -1.77
CA THR A 45 40.91 -44.42 -0.49
C THR A 45 40.23 -43.07 -0.29
N THR A 46 39.82 -42.42 -1.37
CA THR A 46 39.27 -41.05 -1.34
C THR A 46 37.82 -41.01 -1.75
N ASN A 47 37.45 -41.74 -2.80
CA ASN A 47 36.07 -41.76 -3.31
C ASN A 47 35.22 -42.87 -2.66
N GLY A 48 35.82 -43.69 -1.79
CA GLY A 48 35.12 -44.75 -1.06
C GLY A 48 34.73 -45.96 -1.91
N MET A 49 35.36 -46.14 -3.08
CA MET A 49 35.10 -47.32 -3.89
C MET A 49 35.65 -48.59 -3.24
N PRO A 50 35.01 -49.75 -3.44
CA PRO A 50 35.59 -51.01 -3.01
C PRO A 50 36.90 -51.26 -3.75
N ASN A 51 37.85 -51.94 -3.11
CA ASN A 51 39.08 -52.41 -3.76
C ASN A 51 38.80 -53.65 -4.64
N THR A 52 37.86 -53.51 -5.58
CA THR A 52 37.51 -54.53 -6.57
C THR A 52 37.37 -53.84 -7.91
N ARG A 53 37.94 -54.45 -8.96
CA ARG A 53 37.89 -53.88 -10.31
C ARG A 53 36.43 -53.72 -10.75
N PRO A 54 36.01 -52.52 -11.18
CA PRO A 54 34.59 -52.22 -11.38
C PRO A 54 34.00 -52.90 -12.62
N LYS A 55 34.79 -53.15 -13.66
CA LYS A 55 34.33 -53.78 -14.90
C LYS A 55 35.47 -54.43 -15.69
N SER A 56 35.15 -55.42 -16.51
CA SER A 56 36.05 -55.88 -17.58
C SER A 56 36.37 -54.72 -18.54
N GLY A 57 37.63 -54.60 -18.96
CA GLY A 57 38.13 -53.46 -19.75
C GLY A 57 38.70 -52.30 -18.93
N VAL A 58 38.44 -52.23 -17.62
CA VAL A 58 39.13 -51.30 -16.70
C VAL A 58 40.45 -51.95 -16.24
N GLY A 59 41.31 -52.22 -17.21
CA GLY A 59 42.65 -52.78 -17.02
C GLY A 59 43.67 -51.80 -17.56
N ASN A 60 43.89 -51.83 -18.88
CA ASN A 60 44.77 -50.90 -19.58
C ASN A 60 44.13 -49.49 -19.66
N ALA A 61 44.87 -48.44 -19.33
CA ALA A 61 44.36 -47.07 -19.23
C ALA A 61 43.61 -46.60 -20.49
N ARG A 62 44.09 -46.97 -21.69
CA ARG A 62 43.43 -46.60 -22.96
C ARG A 62 41.98 -47.06 -23.09
N ASP A 63 41.59 -48.11 -22.37
CA ASP A 63 40.28 -48.74 -22.54
C ASP A 63 39.27 -48.27 -21.48
N TRP A 64 39.72 -47.58 -20.42
CA TRP A 64 38.86 -47.24 -19.28
C TRP A 64 37.62 -46.44 -19.68
N GLY A 65 37.77 -45.35 -20.43
CA GLY A 65 36.62 -44.53 -20.84
C GLY A 65 35.69 -45.22 -21.84
N LYS A 66 36.21 -46.17 -22.64
CA LYS A 66 35.37 -47.01 -23.51
C LYS A 66 34.59 -48.04 -22.70
N ALA A 67 35.26 -48.71 -21.76
CA ALA A 67 34.66 -49.70 -20.87
C ALA A 67 33.59 -49.07 -19.96
N MET A 68 33.84 -47.84 -19.50
CA MET A 68 32.97 -47.05 -18.63
C MET A 68 32.22 -45.95 -19.38
N SER A 69 31.88 -46.17 -20.65
CA SER A 69 31.25 -45.17 -21.52
C SER A 69 29.93 -44.60 -20.98
N SER A 70 29.18 -45.36 -20.18
CA SER A 70 27.94 -44.91 -19.54
C SER A 70 28.14 -43.85 -18.45
N ILE A 71 29.36 -43.69 -17.94
CA ILE A 71 29.74 -42.72 -16.89
C ILE A 71 30.93 -41.86 -17.33
N THR A 72 31.22 -41.82 -18.63
CA THR A 72 32.31 -41.01 -19.19
C THR A 72 31.72 -39.87 -20.00
N ASP A 73 32.04 -38.63 -19.64
CA ASP A 73 31.62 -37.45 -20.39
C ASP A 73 32.76 -36.43 -20.54
N SER A 74 32.44 -35.19 -20.97
CA SER A 74 33.43 -34.13 -21.24
C SER A 74 33.57 -33.09 -20.10
N THR A 75 32.88 -33.32 -18.99
CA THR A 75 32.76 -32.42 -17.85
C THR A 75 33.72 -32.84 -16.75
N PRO A 76 34.80 -32.07 -16.50
CA PRO A 76 35.66 -32.37 -15.38
C PRO A 76 34.92 -32.16 -14.06
N VAL A 77 34.99 -33.15 -13.18
CA VAL A 77 34.59 -33.06 -11.78
C VAL A 77 35.78 -33.50 -10.92
N VAL A 78 35.98 -32.88 -9.76
CA VAL A 78 37.03 -33.36 -8.86
C VAL A 78 36.69 -34.76 -8.38
N GLY A 79 37.67 -35.65 -8.36
CA GLY A 79 37.45 -37.06 -8.08
C GLY A 79 37.10 -37.91 -9.30
N SER A 80 36.77 -37.30 -10.43
CA SER A 80 36.69 -38.00 -11.71
C SER A 80 38.09 -38.36 -12.22
N VAL A 81 38.13 -39.29 -13.18
CA VAL A 81 39.37 -39.72 -13.83
C VAL A 81 39.50 -39.03 -15.17
N ALA A 82 40.53 -38.21 -15.33
CA ALA A 82 40.96 -37.69 -16.62
C ALA A 82 41.55 -38.83 -17.46
N TRP A 83 40.99 -39.09 -18.64
CA TRP A 83 41.32 -40.24 -19.49
C TRP A 83 41.86 -39.82 -20.86
N TRP A 84 43.02 -40.35 -21.25
CA TRP A 84 43.64 -40.17 -22.57
C TRP A 84 43.71 -41.50 -23.31
N GLY A 85 42.56 -41.93 -23.85
CA GLY A 85 42.43 -43.19 -24.57
C GLY A 85 42.96 -43.17 -26.00
N ARG A 86 42.90 -42.03 -26.68
CA ARG A 86 43.30 -41.88 -28.09
C ARG A 86 44.78 -41.54 -28.22
N THR A 87 45.29 -40.70 -27.32
CA THR A 87 46.56 -40.01 -27.52
C THR A 87 47.66 -40.43 -26.55
N GLY A 88 47.34 -41.02 -25.40
CA GLY A 88 48.32 -41.15 -24.31
C GLY A 88 48.40 -42.51 -23.61
N ASN A 89 47.40 -43.40 -23.78
CA ASN A 89 47.26 -44.59 -22.96
C ASN A 89 47.42 -44.29 -21.46
N HIS A 90 46.69 -43.29 -20.97
CA HIS A 90 46.94 -42.72 -19.65
C HIS A 90 45.66 -42.34 -18.92
N VAL A 91 45.72 -42.37 -17.59
CA VAL A 91 44.67 -41.90 -16.68
C VAL A 91 45.29 -41.10 -15.54
N ALA A 92 44.61 -40.04 -15.10
CA ALA A 92 45.01 -39.24 -13.96
C ALA A 92 43.80 -38.89 -13.10
N TYR A 93 44.04 -38.61 -11.81
CA TYR A 93 42.98 -38.23 -10.89
C TYR A 93 42.81 -36.71 -10.89
N VAL A 94 41.59 -36.22 -11.10
CA VAL A 94 41.31 -34.77 -11.10
C VAL A 94 41.26 -34.27 -9.66
N GLU A 95 42.24 -33.46 -9.26
CA GLU A 95 42.33 -32.88 -7.91
C GLU A 95 41.60 -31.53 -7.79
N LYS A 96 41.56 -30.77 -8.88
CA LYS A 96 40.89 -29.46 -8.94
C LYS A 96 40.36 -29.16 -10.35
N VAL A 97 39.16 -28.58 -10.42
CA VAL A 97 38.63 -27.95 -11.62
C VAL A 97 38.75 -26.44 -11.45
N VAL A 98 39.66 -25.82 -12.21
CA VAL A 98 39.92 -24.37 -12.14
C VAL A 98 38.90 -23.62 -12.97
N SER A 99 38.58 -24.15 -14.16
CA SER A 99 37.56 -23.63 -15.06
C SER A 99 37.08 -24.74 -16.00
N SER A 100 36.16 -24.43 -16.92
CA SER A 100 35.74 -25.35 -17.99
C SER A 100 36.83 -25.69 -19.02
N SER A 101 38.01 -25.05 -18.92
CA SER A 101 39.15 -25.25 -19.82
C SER A 101 40.46 -25.54 -19.09
N GLU A 102 40.44 -25.69 -17.76
CA GLU A 102 41.63 -25.89 -16.95
C GLU A 102 41.35 -26.78 -15.73
N ILE A 103 42.18 -27.82 -15.58
CA ILE A 103 42.17 -28.75 -14.44
C ILE A 103 43.56 -28.90 -13.85
N ILE A 104 43.61 -29.35 -12.61
CA ILE A 104 44.83 -29.85 -11.96
C ILE A 104 44.60 -31.32 -11.65
N VAL A 105 45.55 -32.15 -12.09
CA VAL A 105 45.54 -33.60 -11.88
C VAL A 105 46.76 -34.04 -11.09
N SER A 106 46.59 -35.12 -10.34
CA SER A 106 47.69 -35.91 -9.77
C SER A 106 47.78 -37.25 -10.51
N GLU A 107 48.99 -37.77 -10.67
CA GLU A 107 49.22 -39.00 -11.43
C GLU A 107 50.52 -39.70 -11.06
N SER A 108 50.58 -41.01 -11.33
CA SER A 108 51.82 -41.78 -11.37
C SER A 108 52.03 -42.31 -12.78
N ASN A 109 53.28 -42.43 -13.21
CA ASN A 109 53.65 -42.69 -14.59
C ASN A 109 54.60 -43.90 -14.65
N TYR A 110 54.45 -44.79 -15.64
CA TYR A 110 55.32 -45.97 -15.72
C TYR A 110 56.81 -45.56 -15.79
N GLY A 111 57.63 -46.09 -14.88
CA GLY A 111 59.06 -45.72 -14.78
C GLY A 111 59.35 -44.32 -14.22
N ARG A 112 58.34 -43.58 -13.74
CA ARG A 112 58.50 -42.26 -13.11
C ARG A 112 57.66 -42.18 -11.84
N ALA A 113 58.18 -41.51 -10.81
CA ALA A 113 57.57 -41.54 -9.48
C ALA A 113 56.10 -41.03 -9.45
N PHE A 114 55.89 -39.73 -9.54
CA PHE A 114 54.61 -39.09 -9.22
C PHE A 114 54.61 -37.62 -9.60
N ASP A 115 53.54 -37.13 -10.23
CA ASP A 115 53.48 -35.78 -10.78
C ASP A 115 52.17 -35.09 -10.41
N TRP A 116 52.22 -33.75 -10.23
CA TRP A 116 51.05 -32.89 -10.31
C TRP A 116 51.15 -32.01 -11.56
N ARG A 117 50.08 -32.00 -12.35
CA ARG A 117 50.03 -31.25 -13.61
C ARG A 117 48.82 -30.34 -13.68
N ARG A 118 49.05 -29.16 -14.25
CA ARG A 118 47.99 -28.29 -14.75
C ARG A 118 47.78 -28.65 -16.21
N ILE A 119 46.53 -28.84 -16.60
CA ILE A 119 46.15 -29.26 -17.94
C ILE A 119 45.10 -28.29 -18.46
N THR A 120 45.28 -27.81 -19.68
CA THR A 120 44.37 -26.85 -20.32
C THR A 120 43.85 -27.40 -21.64
N LYS A 121 42.74 -26.85 -22.15
CA LYS A 121 42.20 -27.25 -23.46
C LYS A 121 43.19 -27.05 -24.62
N GLY A 122 44.14 -26.13 -24.50
CA GLY A 122 45.19 -25.91 -25.48
C GLY A 122 46.43 -26.80 -25.31
N SER A 123 46.51 -27.61 -24.25
CA SER A 123 47.69 -28.44 -23.96
C SER A 123 47.31 -29.73 -23.24
N GLY A 124 47.12 -30.81 -24.01
CA GLY A 124 46.97 -32.16 -23.47
C GLY A 124 45.64 -32.43 -22.75
N TRP A 125 44.54 -31.82 -23.20
CA TRP A 125 43.21 -32.06 -22.62
C TRP A 125 42.79 -33.55 -22.70
N PRO A 126 42.13 -34.10 -21.67
CA PRO A 126 41.63 -35.48 -21.69
C PRO A 126 40.62 -35.75 -22.81
N ASP A 127 40.61 -36.98 -23.32
CA ASP A 127 39.59 -37.48 -24.25
C ASP A 127 38.21 -37.60 -23.57
N GLY A 128 38.18 -37.76 -22.25
CA GLY A 128 36.97 -37.77 -21.42
C GLY A 128 37.29 -37.80 -19.93
N PHE A 129 36.24 -37.66 -19.12
CA PHE A 129 36.27 -37.73 -17.66
C PHE A 129 35.37 -38.88 -17.20
N ILE A 130 35.91 -39.80 -16.41
CA ILE A 130 35.18 -40.99 -15.94
C ILE A 130 34.72 -40.77 -14.51
N HIS A 131 33.41 -40.82 -14.28
CA HIS A 131 32.74 -40.47 -13.02
C HIS A 131 32.39 -41.69 -12.17
N PHE A 132 33.40 -42.33 -11.57
CA PHE A 132 33.15 -43.57 -10.82
C PHE A 132 32.39 -43.35 -9.50
N ALA A 133 32.81 -42.36 -8.71
CA ALA A 133 32.27 -42.09 -7.38
C ALA A 133 32.67 -40.67 -6.93
N ASP A 134 32.30 -39.66 -7.71
CA ASP A 134 32.72 -38.28 -7.43
C ASP A 134 32.27 -37.81 -6.02
N PRO A 135 33.10 -37.08 -5.26
CA PRO A 135 32.72 -36.56 -3.96
C PRO A 135 31.51 -35.61 -4.03
N THR A 136 30.45 -35.92 -3.28
CA THR A 136 29.22 -35.12 -3.24
C THR A 136 28.99 -34.44 -1.90
N LEU A 137 28.37 -33.26 -1.93
CA LEU A 137 27.81 -32.61 -0.74
C LEU A 137 26.44 -33.20 -0.39
N THR A 138 26.20 -33.48 0.88
CA THR A 138 24.89 -33.96 1.36
C THR A 138 24.21 -32.90 2.20
N ASN A 139 22.95 -32.57 1.91
CA ASN A 139 22.15 -31.72 2.78
C ASN A 139 21.75 -32.50 4.04
N THR A 140 22.10 -31.99 5.20
CA THR A 140 21.79 -32.59 6.51
C THR A 140 20.67 -31.85 7.25
N ALA A 141 20.38 -30.61 6.85
CA ALA A 141 19.19 -29.88 7.29
C ALA A 141 18.68 -28.97 6.16
N LYS A 142 17.36 -29.04 5.93
CA LYS A 142 16.69 -28.33 4.84
C LYS A 142 16.75 -26.80 5.05
N PRO A 143 16.88 -26.00 3.98
CA PRO A 143 16.64 -24.56 4.01
C PRO A 143 15.27 -24.22 4.60
N ALA A 144 15.21 -23.17 5.42
CA ALA A 144 13.98 -22.67 6.04
C ALA A 144 13.69 -21.25 5.58
N LEU A 145 12.40 -20.92 5.41
CA LEU A 145 11.95 -19.56 5.12
C LEU A 145 11.49 -18.88 6.41
N SER A 146 11.94 -17.65 6.64
CA SER A 146 11.52 -16.81 7.76
C SER A 146 11.03 -15.43 7.29
N GLY A 147 10.26 -14.74 8.14
CA GLY A 147 9.63 -13.46 7.81
C GLY A 147 8.16 -13.60 7.39
N SER A 148 7.58 -12.50 6.93
CA SER A 148 6.15 -12.45 6.56
C SER A 148 5.94 -12.82 5.09
N LYS A 149 5.09 -13.81 4.84
CA LYS A 149 4.71 -14.33 3.51
C LYS A 149 3.74 -13.41 2.73
N ARG A 150 3.76 -12.12 3.01
CA ARG A 150 2.85 -11.11 2.46
C ARG A 150 3.54 -10.32 1.34
N VAL A 151 2.76 -9.85 0.38
CA VAL A 151 3.25 -8.91 -0.65
C VAL A 151 3.98 -7.74 0.00
N GLY A 152 5.15 -7.38 -0.55
CA GLY A 152 5.99 -6.26 -0.09
C GLY A 152 6.82 -6.52 1.18
N ALA A 153 6.45 -7.52 1.98
CA ALA A 153 7.23 -7.95 3.13
C ALA A 153 8.46 -8.75 2.70
N THR A 154 9.53 -8.71 3.49
CA THR A 154 10.75 -9.46 3.19
C THR A 154 10.64 -10.87 3.77
N LEU A 155 10.83 -11.87 2.92
CA LEU A 155 11.14 -13.25 3.30
C LEU A 155 12.64 -13.49 3.18
N THR A 156 13.19 -14.32 4.06
CA THR A 156 14.60 -14.71 4.05
C THR A 156 14.70 -16.23 4.04
N ALA A 157 15.57 -16.77 3.19
CA ALA A 157 15.89 -18.19 3.13
C ALA A 157 17.22 -18.46 3.84
N SER A 158 17.24 -19.45 4.74
CA SER A 158 18.50 -19.98 5.28
C SER A 158 19.22 -20.86 4.24
N SER A 159 20.52 -21.03 4.38
CA SER A 159 21.34 -21.87 3.49
C SER A 159 21.18 -23.38 3.72
N GLY A 160 20.53 -23.78 4.83
CA GLY A 160 20.53 -25.18 5.29
C GLY A 160 21.89 -25.64 5.84
N SER A 161 21.98 -26.92 6.21
CA SER A 161 23.23 -27.54 6.70
C SER A 161 23.74 -28.60 5.72
N TRP A 162 25.06 -28.68 5.58
CA TRP A 162 25.72 -29.49 4.54
C TRP A 162 26.89 -30.29 5.13
N LYS A 163 27.05 -31.54 4.68
CA LYS A 163 28.19 -32.40 5.04
C LYS A 163 28.89 -32.92 3.77
N PRO A 164 30.21 -32.70 3.63
CA PRO A 164 31.02 -31.75 4.40
C PRO A 164 30.50 -30.31 4.29
N ALA A 165 30.94 -29.41 5.19
CA ALA A 165 30.45 -28.03 5.21
C ALA A 165 30.67 -27.33 3.86
N ALA A 166 29.66 -26.62 3.34
CA ALA A 166 29.81 -25.87 2.10
C ALA A 166 30.81 -24.70 2.30
N SER A 167 31.61 -24.39 1.28
CA SER A 167 32.45 -23.17 1.26
C SER A 167 31.74 -21.97 0.64
N GLY A 168 30.56 -22.17 0.05
CA GLY A 168 29.70 -21.12 -0.49
C GLY A 168 28.31 -21.63 -0.84
N THR A 169 27.36 -20.71 -0.96
CA THR A 169 25.97 -21.01 -1.34
C THR A 169 25.42 -19.93 -2.26
N SER A 170 24.59 -20.34 -3.24
CA SER A 170 23.76 -19.42 -4.02
C SER A 170 22.28 -19.75 -3.85
N TYR A 171 21.43 -18.74 -4.07
CA TYR A 171 19.98 -18.85 -3.91
C TYR A 171 19.30 -18.70 -5.26
N GLN A 172 18.14 -19.32 -5.39
CA GLN A 172 17.19 -19.11 -6.48
C GLN A 172 15.78 -19.27 -5.93
N TRP A 173 15.00 -18.20 -5.90
CA TRP A 173 13.60 -18.27 -5.51
C TRP A 173 12.75 -18.90 -6.61
N LEU A 174 11.78 -19.70 -6.20
CA LEU A 174 10.88 -20.46 -7.06
C LEU A 174 9.43 -20.07 -6.77
N LEU A 175 8.63 -19.94 -7.83
CA LEU A 175 7.17 -19.80 -7.79
C LEU A 175 6.56 -21.08 -8.40
N ASP A 176 5.77 -21.81 -7.63
CA ASP A 176 5.19 -23.10 -8.03
C ASP A 176 6.24 -24.06 -8.63
N GLY A 177 7.42 -24.10 -8.00
CA GLY A 177 8.56 -24.91 -8.44
C GLY A 177 9.37 -24.35 -9.62
N LYS A 178 8.94 -23.26 -10.26
CA LYS A 178 9.64 -22.62 -11.40
C LYS A 178 10.51 -21.45 -10.95
N ALA A 179 11.69 -21.30 -11.54
CA ALA A 179 12.63 -20.24 -11.18
C ALA A 179 12.08 -18.84 -11.48
N ILE A 180 12.16 -17.95 -10.48
CA ILE A 180 11.85 -16.52 -10.64
C ILE A 180 13.10 -15.82 -11.16
N LYS A 181 13.02 -15.26 -12.38
CA LYS A 181 14.16 -14.60 -13.04
C LYS A 181 14.77 -13.51 -12.14
N GLY A 182 16.08 -13.57 -11.92
CA GLY A 182 16.85 -12.58 -11.15
C GLY A 182 16.71 -12.69 -9.62
N ALA A 183 15.86 -13.58 -9.11
CA ALA A 183 15.66 -13.74 -7.67
C ALA A 183 16.73 -14.66 -7.04
N THR A 184 17.97 -14.16 -6.97
CA THR A 184 19.14 -14.94 -6.52
C THR A 184 19.70 -14.53 -5.16
N SER A 185 19.06 -13.58 -4.49
CA SER A 185 19.42 -13.12 -3.15
C SER A 185 18.88 -14.06 -2.07
N ALA A 186 19.51 -14.04 -0.90
CA ALA A 186 19.01 -14.76 0.29
C ALA A 186 17.64 -14.24 0.76
N SER A 187 17.28 -13.02 0.39
CA SER A 187 16.00 -12.40 0.67
C SER A 187 15.16 -12.16 -0.58
N TYR A 188 13.84 -12.16 -0.43
CA TYR A 188 12.89 -11.88 -1.49
C TYR A 188 11.64 -11.18 -0.97
N LYS A 189 11.10 -10.26 -1.76
CA LYS A 189 9.83 -9.57 -1.47
C LYS A 189 8.77 -10.07 -2.44
N PRO A 190 7.74 -10.81 -1.98
CA PRO A 190 6.66 -11.29 -2.84
C PRO A 190 5.93 -10.14 -3.54
N LEU A 191 5.54 -10.39 -4.78
CA LEU A 191 4.83 -9.45 -5.66
C LEU A 191 3.32 -9.73 -5.67
N ALA A 192 2.53 -8.72 -6.05
CA ALA A 192 1.08 -8.84 -6.10
C ALA A 192 0.58 -10.00 -6.99
N ALA A 193 1.21 -10.21 -8.15
CA ALA A 193 0.87 -11.28 -9.07
C ALA A 193 1.11 -12.70 -8.53
N GLN A 194 1.79 -12.83 -7.38
CA GLN A 194 2.15 -14.11 -6.78
C GLN A 194 1.19 -14.54 -5.68
N ILE A 195 0.17 -13.74 -5.35
CA ILE A 195 -0.81 -14.09 -4.32
C ILE A 195 -1.48 -15.43 -4.65
N GLY A 196 -1.57 -16.31 -3.65
CA GLY A 196 -2.15 -17.65 -3.79
C GLY A 196 -1.15 -18.70 -4.31
N HIS A 197 -0.03 -18.27 -4.91
CA HIS A 197 0.99 -19.18 -5.40
C HIS A 197 1.96 -19.63 -4.30
N GLN A 198 2.66 -20.74 -4.55
CA GLN A 198 3.61 -21.36 -3.64
C GLN A 198 5.02 -20.82 -3.89
N LEU A 199 5.59 -20.15 -2.90
CA LEU A 199 6.95 -19.63 -2.95
C LEU A 199 7.91 -20.53 -2.18
N SER A 200 9.03 -20.90 -2.77
CA SER A 200 10.13 -21.64 -2.11
C SER A 200 11.50 -21.11 -2.56
N ALA A 201 12.58 -21.51 -1.88
CA ALA A 201 13.94 -21.17 -2.28
C ALA A 201 14.76 -22.42 -2.52
N LYS A 202 15.42 -22.51 -3.69
CA LYS A 202 16.42 -23.53 -4.02
C LYS A 202 17.81 -22.99 -3.70
N ILE A 203 18.53 -23.69 -2.84
CA ILE A 203 19.89 -23.36 -2.42
C ILE A 203 20.82 -24.31 -3.14
N THR A 204 21.88 -23.77 -3.75
CA THR A 204 22.98 -24.55 -4.33
C THR A 204 24.20 -24.38 -3.45
N ALA A 205 24.67 -25.47 -2.86
CA ALA A 205 25.89 -25.51 -2.07
C ALA A 205 27.08 -25.89 -2.94
N ILE A 206 28.21 -25.20 -2.70
CA ILE A 206 29.48 -25.45 -3.36
C ILE A 206 30.56 -25.68 -2.31
N ARG A 207 31.48 -26.58 -2.63
CA ARG A 207 32.74 -26.77 -1.91
C ARG A 207 33.80 -27.10 -2.95
N SER A 208 34.99 -26.49 -2.82
CA SER A 208 36.12 -26.86 -3.68
C SER A 208 36.30 -28.36 -3.65
N SER A 209 36.45 -28.96 -4.82
CA SER A 209 36.67 -30.41 -4.95
C SER A 209 35.45 -31.31 -4.73
N TYR A 210 34.23 -30.76 -4.73
CA TYR A 210 32.98 -31.52 -4.63
C TYR A 210 32.02 -31.13 -5.75
N SER A 211 31.20 -32.08 -6.20
CA SER A 211 30.03 -31.80 -7.02
C SER A 211 29.06 -30.89 -6.28
N LYS A 212 28.45 -29.95 -7.02
CA LYS A 212 27.42 -29.06 -6.48
C LYS A 212 26.22 -29.88 -6.02
N ALA A 213 25.66 -29.51 -4.87
CA ALA A 213 24.42 -30.13 -4.38
C ALA A 213 23.36 -29.05 -4.17
N THR A 214 22.09 -29.46 -4.25
CA THR A 214 20.97 -28.52 -4.10
C THR A 214 19.94 -29.03 -3.11
N ALA A 215 19.34 -28.11 -2.36
CA ALA A 215 18.22 -28.36 -1.46
C ALA A 215 17.20 -27.24 -1.62
N THR A 216 15.92 -27.59 -1.62
CA THR A 216 14.81 -26.62 -1.74
C THR A 216 14.12 -26.50 -0.40
N SER A 217 13.68 -25.30 0.00
CA SER A 217 12.92 -25.08 1.24
C SER A 217 11.53 -25.73 1.18
N THR A 218 10.80 -25.76 2.32
CA THR A 218 9.34 -25.87 2.26
C THR A 218 8.76 -24.63 1.58
N TYR A 219 7.61 -24.77 0.95
CA TYR A 219 6.94 -23.62 0.35
C TYR A 219 6.09 -22.87 1.37
N VAL A 220 5.82 -21.60 1.07
CA VAL A 220 4.80 -20.79 1.73
C VAL A 220 3.86 -20.23 0.68
N THR A 221 2.57 -20.14 1.01
CA THR A 221 1.58 -19.49 0.13
C THR A 221 1.65 -17.98 0.32
N VAL A 222 1.82 -17.24 -0.77
CA VAL A 222 1.87 -15.78 -0.72
C VAL A 222 0.48 -15.22 -0.43
N THR A 223 0.41 -14.25 0.47
CA THR A 223 -0.83 -13.60 0.89
C THR A 223 -0.80 -12.10 0.64
N LYS A 224 -1.98 -11.45 0.65
CA LYS A 224 -2.07 -10.00 0.49
C LYS A 224 -1.27 -9.25 1.56
N GLY A 225 -0.63 -8.17 1.12
CA GLY A 225 -0.03 -7.17 2.00
C GLY A 225 -1.10 -6.46 2.84
N LEU A 226 -0.65 -5.77 3.89
CA LEU A 226 -1.53 -4.99 4.76
C LEU A 226 -1.08 -3.52 4.75
N PHE A 227 -2.02 -2.62 5.02
CA PHE A 227 -1.72 -1.22 5.29
C PHE A 227 -1.58 -0.98 6.80
N ALA A 228 -0.69 -0.05 7.15
CA ALA A 228 -0.63 0.56 8.46
C ALA A 228 -0.91 2.07 8.32
N ALA A 229 -1.84 2.59 9.13
CA ALA A 229 -2.06 4.04 9.24
C ALA A 229 -0.96 4.65 10.10
N ALA A 230 -0.08 5.47 9.50
CA ALA A 230 0.95 6.20 10.23
C ALA A 230 0.40 7.52 10.80
N GLN A 231 -0.55 8.16 10.12
CA GLN A 231 -1.32 9.30 10.63
C GLN A 231 -2.79 9.13 10.28
N GLN A 232 -3.66 9.41 11.25
CA GLN A 232 -5.11 9.32 11.10
C GLN A 232 -5.66 10.43 10.17
N PRO A 233 -6.78 10.19 9.47
CA PRO A 233 -7.51 11.23 8.76
C PRO A 233 -7.94 12.39 9.68
N LYS A 234 -8.01 13.60 9.13
CA LYS A 234 -8.46 14.80 9.86
C LYS A 234 -9.46 15.59 9.03
N VAL A 235 -10.48 16.14 9.69
CA VAL A 235 -11.38 17.13 9.10
C VAL A 235 -10.92 18.53 9.52
N VAL A 236 -10.85 19.44 8.55
CA VAL A 236 -10.47 20.85 8.72
C VAL A 236 -11.61 21.73 8.23
N GLY A 237 -11.84 22.84 8.93
CA GLY A 237 -12.92 23.78 8.64
C GLY A 237 -13.85 23.95 9.85
N THR A 238 -14.77 24.90 9.73
CA THR A 238 -15.79 25.16 10.75
C THR A 238 -17.05 24.38 10.40
N ALA A 239 -17.51 23.53 11.30
CA ALA A 239 -18.76 22.80 11.11
C ALA A 239 -19.95 23.77 11.23
N GLN A 240 -20.42 24.26 10.10
CA GLN A 240 -21.55 25.19 9.99
C GLN A 240 -22.27 24.95 8.66
N VAL A 241 -23.58 25.19 8.63
CA VAL A 241 -24.38 25.12 7.40
C VAL A 241 -23.74 25.99 6.31
N ASP A 242 -23.62 25.41 5.12
CA ASP A 242 -23.07 26.02 3.92
C ASP A 242 -21.58 26.43 4.00
N VAL A 243 -20.85 26.00 5.04
CA VAL A 243 -19.39 26.17 5.15
C VAL A 243 -18.68 24.86 4.80
N PRO A 244 -17.76 24.84 3.82
CA PRO A 244 -17.10 23.61 3.40
C PRO A 244 -16.13 23.09 4.47
N LEU A 245 -16.16 21.78 4.66
CA LEU A 245 -15.19 20.99 5.39
C LEU A 245 -14.28 20.25 4.42
N THR A 246 -13.01 20.11 4.77
CA THR A 246 -12.01 19.40 3.96
C THR A 246 -11.41 18.25 4.77
N ALA A 247 -11.36 17.07 4.16
CA ALA A 247 -10.74 15.88 4.74
C ALA A 247 -9.28 15.73 4.27
N SER A 248 -8.38 15.42 5.19
CA SER A 248 -7.08 14.83 4.86
C SER A 248 -7.18 13.31 4.91
N ALA A 249 -6.51 12.62 3.99
CA ALA A 249 -6.54 11.16 3.90
C ALA A 249 -5.75 10.44 5.01
N GLY A 250 -4.94 11.18 5.80
CA GLY A 250 -3.90 10.61 6.64
C GLY A 250 -2.69 10.10 5.83
N THR A 251 -1.78 9.41 6.50
CA THR A 251 -0.62 8.78 5.86
C THR A 251 -0.62 7.28 6.12
N TRP A 252 -0.27 6.50 5.09
CA TRP A 252 -0.40 5.05 5.09
C TRP A 252 0.87 4.40 4.57
N THR A 253 1.26 3.29 5.18
CA THR A 253 2.40 2.47 4.73
C THR A 253 1.92 1.07 4.35
N PRO A 254 2.22 0.61 3.11
CA PRO A 254 2.80 1.39 2.02
C PRO A 254 1.84 2.46 1.50
N ALA A 255 2.34 3.38 0.66
CA ALA A 255 1.49 4.39 0.02
C ALA A 255 0.39 3.73 -0.83
N PRO A 256 -0.88 4.14 -0.69
CA PRO A 256 -1.98 3.60 -1.46
C PRO A 256 -1.99 4.17 -2.89
N THR A 257 -2.66 3.46 -3.81
CA THR A 257 -2.89 3.94 -5.18
C THR A 257 -4.31 4.46 -5.37
N THR A 258 -5.22 4.16 -4.44
CA THR A 258 -6.60 4.63 -4.45
C THR A 258 -7.02 5.07 -3.05
N THR A 259 -7.77 6.16 -2.98
CA THR A 259 -8.32 6.72 -1.74
C THR A 259 -9.79 7.05 -1.96
N THR A 260 -10.63 6.73 -0.99
CA THR A 260 -12.09 6.98 -1.00
C THR A 260 -12.49 7.68 0.29
N TYR A 261 -13.56 8.46 0.24
CA TYR A 261 -14.11 9.15 1.40
C TYR A 261 -15.58 8.77 1.58
N GLN A 262 -16.04 8.78 2.82
CA GLN A 262 -17.44 8.71 3.17
C GLN A 262 -17.67 9.59 4.40
N TRP A 263 -18.39 10.69 4.23
CA TRP A 263 -18.74 11.58 5.33
C TRP A 263 -19.83 10.97 6.19
N LEU A 264 -19.73 11.23 7.50
CA LEU A 264 -20.60 10.71 8.53
C LEU A 264 -21.15 11.88 9.36
N ALA A 265 -22.43 11.83 9.71
CA ALA A 265 -23.07 12.71 10.69
C ALA A 265 -23.49 11.89 11.91
N ASP A 266 -22.97 12.23 13.08
CA ASP A 266 -23.09 11.45 14.33
C ASP A 266 -22.68 9.97 14.20
N GLY A 267 -21.80 9.66 13.23
CA GLY A 267 -21.35 8.30 12.90
C GLY A 267 -22.19 7.59 11.84
N VAL A 268 -23.28 8.19 11.35
CA VAL A 268 -24.13 7.63 10.29
C VAL A 268 -23.68 8.17 8.93
N PRO A 269 -23.51 7.33 7.89
CA PRO A 269 -23.16 7.77 6.55
C PRO A 269 -24.15 8.78 5.96
N VAL A 270 -23.61 9.88 5.44
CA VAL A 270 -24.36 10.86 4.64
C VAL A 270 -24.36 10.38 3.19
N ALA A 271 -25.55 10.11 2.64
CA ALA A 271 -25.69 9.57 1.30
C ALA A 271 -25.04 10.47 0.23
N GLY A 272 -24.26 9.89 -0.67
CA GLY A 272 -23.58 10.60 -1.76
C GLY A 272 -22.37 11.47 -1.35
N ALA A 273 -22.11 11.62 -0.05
CA ALA A 273 -20.99 12.43 0.44
C ALA A 273 -19.67 11.64 0.40
N THR A 274 -19.10 11.49 -0.80
CA THR A 274 -17.88 10.69 -1.05
C THR A 274 -16.67 11.48 -1.55
N SER A 275 -16.79 12.80 -1.65
CA SER A 275 -15.70 13.70 -2.03
C SER A 275 -14.75 13.99 -0.86
N SER A 276 -13.53 14.47 -1.15
CA SER A 276 -12.60 14.94 -0.11
C SER A 276 -13.07 16.22 0.59
N THR A 277 -14.07 16.89 0.04
CA THR A 277 -14.76 18.04 0.64
C THR A 277 -16.23 17.72 0.89
N PHE A 278 -16.81 18.38 1.88
CA PHE A 278 -18.22 18.24 2.23
C PHE A 278 -18.76 19.52 2.83
N THR A 279 -19.91 19.98 2.35
CA THR A 279 -20.59 21.16 2.86
C THR A 279 -21.84 20.69 3.62
N PRO A 280 -21.91 20.86 4.95
CA PRO A 280 -23.07 20.44 5.73
C PRO A 280 -24.34 21.21 5.33
N GLY A 281 -25.43 20.47 5.10
CA GLY A 281 -26.76 21.02 4.86
C GLY A 281 -27.53 21.35 6.15
N PRO A 282 -28.70 22.00 6.03
CA PRO A 282 -29.54 22.40 7.17
C PRO A 282 -30.01 21.23 8.04
N GLU A 283 -30.21 20.05 7.46
CA GLU A 283 -30.63 18.81 8.14
C GLU A 283 -29.58 18.26 9.11
N LEU A 284 -28.34 18.76 9.04
CA LEU A 284 -27.22 18.32 9.87
C LEU A 284 -26.94 19.23 11.05
N VAL A 285 -27.69 20.34 11.22
CA VAL A 285 -27.54 21.21 12.40
C VAL A 285 -27.62 20.40 13.68
N GLY A 286 -26.66 20.63 14.57
CA GLY A 286 -26.55 19.92 15.85
C GLY A 286 -25.87 18.54 15.78
N LYS A 287 -25.54 18.03 14.59
CA LYS A 287 -24.79 16.77 14.41
C LYS A 287 -23.29 17.02 14.37
N ALA A 288 -22.49 16.10 14.89
CA ALA A 288 -21.04 16.15 14.72
C ALA A 288 -20.61 15.44 13.43
N ILE A 289 -19.68 16.03 12.67
CA ILE A 289 -19.23 15.49 11.39
C ILE A 289 -17.92 14.72 11.57
N SER A 290 -17.76 13.61 10.86
CA SER A 290 -16.49 12.90 10.70
C SER A 290 -16.41 12.31 9.29
N THR A 291 -15.24 11.82 8.87
CA THR A 291 -15.10 11.16 7.57
C THR A 291 -14.35 9.84 7.72
N THR A 292 -14.82 8.80 7.05
CA THR A 292 -14.09 7.54 6.91
C THR A 292 -13.34 7.56 5.59
N VAL A 293 -12.03 7.36 5.68
CA VAL A 293 -11.13 7.29 4.53
C VAL A 293 -10.76 5.83 4.29
N GLY A 294 -11.10 5.30 3.11
CA GLY A 294 -10.71 3.98 2.65
C GLY A 294 -9.51 4.05 1.70
N VAL A 295 -8.57 3.11 1.82
CA VAL A 295 -7.36 3.03 0.99
C VAL A 295 -7.19 1.67 0.32
N GLY A 296 -6.62 1.68 -0.89
CA GLY A 296 -6.40 0.49 -1.70
C GLY A 296 -5.11 0.52 -2.50
N ARG A 297 -4.57 -0.68 -2.75
CA ARG A 297 -3.43 -0.93 -3.64
C ARG A 297 -3.45 -2.38 -4.12
N THR A 298 -3.14 -2.61 -5.39
CA THR A 298 -3.07 -3.97 -5.95
C THR A 298 -2.12 -4.84 -5.13
N GLY A 299 -2.61 -6.02 -4.73
CA GLY A 299 -1.88 -6.96 -3.88
C GLY A 299 -1.94 -6.71 -2.38
N TYR A 300 -2.68 -5.68 -1.93
CA TYR A 300 -2.93 -5.37 -0.53
C TYR A 300 -4.40 -5.56 -0.19
N THR A 301 -4.69 -5.97 1.04
CA THR A 301 -6.04 -5.91 1.60
C THR A 301 -6.38 -4.45 1.87
N GLY A 302 -7.54 -3.98 1.39
CA GLY A 302 -8.01 -2.62 1.65
C GLY A 302 -8.12 -2.34 3.14
N SER A 303 -7.94 -1.08 3.52
CA SER A 303 -8.05 -0.64 4.91
C SER A 303 -8.79 0.68 4.99
N SER A 304 -9.28 1.05 6.16
CA SER A 304 -9.96 2.32 6.38
C SER A 304 -9.71 2.87 7.76
N ALA A 305 -9.80 4.18 7.90
CA ALA A 305 -9.74 4.88 9.17
C ALA A 305 -10.76 6.03 9.21
N THR A 306 -11.29 6.33 10.38
CA THR A 306 -12.26 7.41 10.59
C THR A 306 -11.60 8.55 11.35
N SER A 307 -11.83 9.78 10.88
CA SER A 307 -11.34 10.97 11.58
C SER A 307 -11.97 11.14 12.95
N ALA A 308 -11.34 11.96 13.80
CA ALA A 308 -12.03 12.54 14.94
C ALA A 308 -13.28 13.33 14.48
N ARG A 309 -14.27 13.43 15.37
CA ARG A 309 -15.49 14.22 15.14
C ARG A 309 -15.19 15.72 15.26
N THR A 310 -15.82 16.53 14.41
CA THR A 310 -15.84 17.98 14.55
C THR A 310 -16.71 18.41 15.75
N ALA A 311 -16.71 19.71 16.06
CA ALA A 311 -17.82 20.30 16.80
C ALA A 311 -19.15 20.06 16.06
N LYS A 312 -20.27 20.18 16.78
CA LYS A 312 -21.60 20.08 16.18
C LYS A 312 -21.80 21.17 15.13
N VAL A 313 -22.46 20.84 14.02
CA VAL A 313 -22.77 21.78 12.95
C VAL A 313 -23.62 22.93 13.51
N ALA A 314 -23.08 24.13 13.44
CA ALA A 314 -23.79 25.35 13.79
C ALA A 314 -24.77 25.75 12.69
N ALA A 315 -25.86 26.42 13.08
CA ALA A 315 -26.74 27.07 12.12
C ALA A 315 -25.98 28.19 11.39
N GLY A 316 -26.30 28.39 10.11
CA GLY A 316 -25.78 29.50 9.32
C GLY A 316 -26.25 30.85 9.88
N ALA A 317 -25.51 31.91 9.57
CA ALA A 317 -25.88 33.28 9.93
C ALA A 317 -26.59 33.99 8.77
N MET A 318 -27.53 34.85 9.11
CA MET A 318 -28.25 35.71 8.17
C MET A 318 -28.31 37.13 8.71
N SER A 319 -28.31 38.11 7.81
CA SER A 319 -28.38 39.54 8.13
C SER A 319 -29.21 40.29 7.08
N SER A 320 -29.83 41.39 7.48
CA SER A 320 -30.54 42.29 6.55
C SER A 320 -29.52 43.13 5.79
N THR A 321 -29.58 43.09 4.45
CA THR A 321 -28.72 43.88 3.56
C THR A 321 -29.39 45.17 3.10
N THR A 322 -30.70 45.15 2.93
CA THR A 322 -31.52 46.35 2.68
C THR A 322 -32.70 46.34 3.62
N ALA A 323 -32.92 47.47 4.32
CA ALA A 323 -34.03 47.60 5.24
C ALA A 323 -35.38 47.60 4.49
N PRO A 324 -36.46 47.08 5.12
CA PRO A 324 -37.82 47.28 4.64
C PRO A 324 -38.16 48.76 4.53
N THR A 325 -39.14 49.12 3.69
CA THR A 325 -39.71 50.47 3.64
C THR A 325 -41.14 50.47 4.13
N VAL A 326 -41.60 51.59 4.68
CA VAL A 326 -43.02 51.81 5.01
C VAL A 326 -43.52 53.03 4.25
N THR A 327 -44.69 52.90 3.63
CA THR A 327 -45.39 53.96 2.90
C THR A 327 -46.78 54.18 3.49
N GLY A 328 -47.38 55.33 3.16
CA GLY A 328 -48.67 55.76 3.72
C GLY A 328 -48.51 56.90 4.73
N THR A 329 -49.60 57.60 5.02
CA THR A 329 -49.61 58.69 6.00
C THR A 329 -49.89 58.11 7.40
N PRO A 330 -49.04 58.36 8.41
CA PRO A 330 -49.22 57.82 9.76
C PRO A 330 -50.33 58.57 10.50
N ARG A 331 -51.58 58.15 10.29
CA ARG A 331 -52.78 58.67 10.98
C ARG A 331 -53.81 57.58 11.23
N VAL A 332 -54.70 57.81 12.20
CA VAL A 332 -55.88 56.96 12.44
C VAL A 332 -56.72 56.87 11.16
N ASP A 333 -57.26 55.67 10.87
CA ASP A 333 -58.03 55.33 9.66
C ASP A 333 -57.23 55.43 8.34
N GLY A 334 -55.94 55.74 8.42
CA GLY A 334 -55.00 55.59 7.31
C GLY A 334 -54.66 54.13 7.02
N THR A 335 -53.81 53.91 6.01
CA THR A 335 -53.21 52.59 5.76
C THR A 335 -51.72 52.75 5.61
N LEU A 336 -50.97 52.04 6.43
CA LEU A 336 -49.52 51.90 6.31
C LEU A 336 -49.21 50.60 5.58
N LYS A 337 -48.31 50.66 4.59
CA LYS A 337 -47.87 49.50 3.80
C LYS A 337 -46.37 49.30 3.93
N ALA A 338 -45.97 48.14 4.42
CA ALA A 338 -44.59 47.70 4.45
C ALA A 338 -44.23 46.98 3.15
N ALA A 339 -43.10 47.33 2.55
CA ALA A 339 -42.50 46.61 1.43
C ALA A 339 -41.23 45.88 1.85
N GLY A 340 -40.96 44.76 1.19
CA GLY A 340 -39.86 43.84 1.52
C GLY A 340 -38.48 44.48 1.47
N GLY A 341 -37.60 44.08 2.40
CA GLY A 341 -36.16 44.32 2.32
C GLY A 341 -35.43 43.16 1.64
N THR A 342 -34.09 43.22 1.61
CA THR A 342 -33.24 42.11 1.15
C THR A 342 -32.38 41.57 2.30
N TRP A 343 -31.98 40.30 2.16
CA TRP A 343 -31.21 39.56 3.16
C TRP A 343 -29.95 38.97 2.53
N SER A 344 -28.91 38.72 3.34
CA SER A 344 -27.63 38.14 2.89
C SER A 344 -27.73 36.69 2.40
N GLN A 345 -28.90 36.08 2.55
CA GLN A 345 -29.22 34.73 2.09
C GLN A 345 -30.42 34.77 1.15
N THR A 346 -30.41 33.92 0.12
CA THR A 346 -31.55 33.71 -0.78
C THR A 346 -32.50 32.65 -0.23
N GLY A 347 -33.74 32.61 -0.74
CA GLY A 347 -34.75 31.60 -0.36
C GLY A 347 -35.29 31.76 1.06
N VAL A 348 -35.30 32.98 1.60
CA VAL A 348 -35.76 33.27 2.96
C VAL A 348 -37.26 33.51 2.99
N THR A 349 -37.93 33.04 4.05
CA THR A 349 -39.33 33.39 4.34
C THR A 349 -39.35 34.56 5.30
N THR A 350 -40.13 35.60 5.01
CA THR A 350 -40.22 36.81 5.85
C THR A 350 -41.58 36.92 6.53
N ALA A 351 -41.58 36.98 7.86
CA ALA A 351 -42.76 37.27 8.68
C ALA A 351 -42.76 38.74 9.12
N TRP A 352 -43.96 39.32 9.26
CA TRP A 352 -44.15 40.72 9.62
C TRP A 352 -44.85 40.84 10.98
N GLN A 353 -44.52 41.90 11.71
CA GLN A 353 -45.19 42.25 12.97
C GLN A 353 -45.17 43.77 13.14
N TRP A 354 -46.34 44.39 13.21
CA TRP A 354 -46.46 45.80 13.57
C TRP A 354 -46.29 45.99 15.07
N LEU A 355 -45.67 47.11 15.44
CA LEU A 355 -45.29 47.45 16.79
C LEU A 355 -45.81 48.85 17.15
N ARG A 356 -46.37 48.98 18.35
CA ARG A 356 -46.76 50.23 18.99
C ARG A 356 -45.77 50.55 20.10
N ASP A 357 -45.02 51.65 19.96
CA ASP A 357 -43.95 52.04 20.89
C ASP A 357 -42.98 50.87 21.20
N GLY A 358 -42.63 50.11 20.15
CA GLY A 358 -41.75 48.95 20.22
C GLY A 358 -42.41 47.63 20.67
N LYS A 359 -43.67 47.65 21.14
CA LYS A 359 -44.42 46.46 21.60
C LYS A 359 -45.27 45.86 20.49
N ALA A 360 -45.35 44.54 20.40
CA ALA A 360 -46.15 43.85 19.39
C ALA A 360 -47.64 44.19 19.49
N ILE A 361 -48.24 44.52 18.35
CA ILE A 361 -49.70 44.65 18.20
C ILE A 361 -50.25 43.27 17.83
N THR A 362 -51.03 42.68 18.73
CA THR A 362 -51.59 41.34 18.56
C THR A 362 -52.34 41.20 17.23
N GLY A 363 -52.02 40.16 16.45
CA GLY A 363 -52.65 39.87 15.15
C GLY A 363 -52.19 40.75 13.98
N ALA A 364 -51.40 41.80 14.22
CA ALA A 364 -50.93 42.71 13.17
C ALA A 364 -49.71 42.14 12.43
N THR A 365 -49.91 41.05 11.69
CA THR A 365 -48.85 40.31 10.99
C THR A 365 -48.89 40.46 9.47
N SER A 366 -49.82 41.27 8.94
CA SER A 366 -49.91 41.58 7.51
C SER A 366 -48.87 42.63 7.10
N THR A 367 -48.53 42.68 5.81
CA THR A 367 -47.72 43.75 5.22
C THR A 367 -48.44 45.10 5.22
N SER A 368 -49.75 45.13 5.49
CA SER A 368 -50.53 46.36 5.67
C SER A 368 -51.11 46.45 7.08
N TYR A 369 -51.18 47.65 7.63
CA TYR A 369 -51.84 47.92 8.91
C TYR A 369 -52.59 49.25 8.85
N SER A 370 -53.83 49.23 9.34
CA SER A 370 -54.67 50.42 9.48
C SER A 370 -54.60 50.89 10.92
N PRO A 371 -53.95 52.05 11.21
CA PRO A 371 -53.86 52.54 12.57
C PRO A 371 -55.23 52.80 13.19
N VAL A 372 -55.43 52.29 14.40
CA VAL A 372 -56.66 52.44 15.17
C VAL A 372 -56.53 53.59 16.16
N LEU A 373 -57.63 53.95 16.83
CA LEU A 373 -57.63 55.02 17.84
C LEU A 373 -56.58 54.81 18.94
N ALA A 374 -56.34 53.56 19.36
CA ALA A 374 -55.34 53.22 20.36
C ALA A 374 -53.88 53.46 19.90
N ASP A 375 -53.65 53.66 18.60
CA ASP A 375 -52.34 54.03 18.05
C ASP A 375 -52.09 55.54 18.09
N ARG A 376 -53.13 56.36 18.28
CA ARG A 376 -53.03 57.83 18.23
C ARG A 376 -51.95 58.34 19.20
N GLY A 377 -51.04 59.15 18.68
CA GLY A 377 -49.93 59.72 19.45
C GLY A 377 -48.78 58.75 19.75
N THR A 378 -48.91 57.47 19.41
CA THR A 378 -47.84 56.47 19.55
C THR A 378 -46.99 56.40 18.30
N THR A 379 -45.79 55.82 18.42
CA THR A 379 -44.92 55.54 17.27
C THR A 379 -45.19 54.14 16.75
N LEU A 380 -45.62 54.04 15.49
CA LEU A 380 -45.70 52.75 14.80
C LEU A 380 -44.38 52.40 14.12
N SER A 381 -44.01 51.13 14.23
CA SER A 381 -42.90 50.52 13.48
C SER A 381 -43.31 49.13 13.02
N VAL A 382 -42.62 48.61 12.02
CA VAL A 382 -42.83 47.25 11.51
C VAL A 382 -41.54 46.45 11.62
N ARG A 383 -41.62 45.23 12.13
CA ARG A 383 -40.50 44.28 12.23
C ARG A 383 -40.65 43.20 11.17
N ALA A 384 -39.65 43.09 10.31
CA ALA A 384 -39.47 41.98 9.39
C ALA A 384 -38.56 40.93 10.05
N THR A 385 -38.99 39.67 10.07
CA THR A 385 -38.21 38.53 10.58
C THR A 385 -37.99 37.54 9.44
N ALA A 386 -36.75 37.35 9.02
CA ALA A 386 -36.38 36.35 8.03
C ALA A 386 -35.97 35.03 8.68
N ALA A 387 -36.50 33.95 8.11
CA ALA A 387 -36.20 32.58 8.48
C ALA A 387 -35.78 31.77 7.25
N LYS A 388 -34.80 30.89 7.44
CA LYS A 388 -34.35 29.89 6.45
C LYS A 388 -33.96 28.61 7.20
N PRO A 389 -34.38 27.41 6.76
CA PRO A 389 -33.97 26.16 7.41
C PRO A 389 -32.46 26.08 7.58
N GLY A 390 -32.00 25.71 8.78
CA GLY A 390 -30.58 25.63 9.12
C GLY A 390 -29.88 26.96 9.36
N TYR A 391 -30.58 28.09 9.38
CA TYR A 391 -30.03 29.41 9.70
C TYR A 391 -30.66 30.01 10.95
N GLN A 392 -29.88 30.82 11.67
CA GLN A 392 -30.43 31.69 12.70
C GLN A 392 -31.34 32.74 12.04
N SER A 393 -32.50 33.00 12.66
CA SER A 393 -33.42 34.02 12.17
C SER A 393 -32.83 35.41 12.36
N ALA A 394 -33.08 36.30 11.40
CA ALA A 394 -32.62 37.68 11.43
C ALA A 394 -33.80 38.63 11.43
N THR A 395 -33.72 39.73 12.17
CA THR A 395 -34.81 40.71 12.25
C THR A 395 -34.34 42.10 11.86
N ARG A 396 -35.23 42.88 11.23
CA ARG A 396 -35.02 44.30 10.95
C ARG A 396 -36.31 45.07 11.24
N THR A 397 -36.22 46.12 12.04
CA THR A 397 -37.34 47.02 12.36
C THR A 397 -37.17 48.34 11.61
N VAL A 398 -38.26 48.87 11.05
CA VAL A 398 -38.32 50.20 10.45
C VAL A 398 -39.49 51.00 11.04
N THR A 399 -39.23 52.28 11.31
CA THR A 399 -40.23 53.20 11.88
C THR A 399 -41.13 53.75 10.79
N ALA A 400 -42.44 53.67 10.99
CA ALA A 400 -43.46 54.25 10.10
C ALA A 400 -43.76 55.71 10.43
N GLY A 401 -43.63 56.10 11.70
CA GLY A 401 -43.85 57.45 12.21
C GLY A 401 -44.80 57.50 13.40
N LYS A 402 -44.99 58.70 13.96
CA LYS A 402 -45.96 58.97 15.02
C LYS A 402 -47.35 59.12 14.41
N ILE A 403 -48.36 58.45 14.99
CA ILE A 403 -49.71 58.43 14.44
C ILE A 403 -50.47 59.70 14.82
N GLY A 404 -50.82 60.47 13.81
CA GLY A 404 -51.66 61.66 13.91
C GLY A 404 -53.15 61.34 13.88
N ASP A 405 -53.95 62.41 13.93
CA ASP A 405 -55.40 62.34 13.97
C ASP A 405 -55.98 61.84 12.64
N GLY A 406 -57.09 61.09 12.73
CA GLY A 406 -57.90 60.76 11.57
C GLY A 406 -58.46 62.02 10.92
N VAL A 407 -58.75 61.94 9.62
CA VAL A 407 -59.31 63.06 8.85
C VAL A 407 -60.63 62.59 8.28
N PHE A 408 -61.73 63.25 8.66
CA PHE A 408 -63.04 62.99 8.07
C PHE A 408 -63.01 63.31 6.57
N ALA A 409 -63.51 62.38 5.74
CA ALA A 409 -63.46 62.47 4.29
C ALA A 409 -64.26 63.65 3.68
N SER A 410 -65.09 64.34 4.47
CA SER A 410 -65.74 65.61 4.10
C SER A 410 -66.15 66.41 5.34
N PRO A 411 -65.96 67.74 5.38
CA PRO A 411 -66.61 68.54 6.41
C PRO A 411 -68.13 68.42 6.22
N PRO A 412 -68.91 68.12 7.28
CA PRO A 412 -70.35 68.11 7.16
C PRO A 412 -70.80 69.50 6.72
N LYS A 413 -71.88 69.55 5.95
CA LYS A 413 -72.61 70.79 5.73
C LYS A 413 -73.84 70.74 6.64
N PRO A 414 -73.81 71.36 7.85
CA PRO A 414 -74.99 71.49 8.66
C PRO A 414 -76.09 72.17 7.83
N ARG A 415 -77.34 71.70 7.95
CA ARG A 415 -78.48 72.38 7.35
C ARG A 415 -79.17 73.19 8.44
N LEU A 416 -79.41 74.47 8.15
CA LEU A 416 -80.29 75.30 8.95
C LEU A 416 -81.70 75.16 8.39
N SER A 417 -82.66 74.86 9.27
CA SER A 417 -84.08 74.83 8.94
C SER A 417 -84.81 75.94 9.71
N GLY A 418 -85.73 76.62 9.01
CA GLY A 418 -86.44 77.81 9.48
C GLY A 418 -86.03 79.10 8.74
N ALA A 419 -86.99 79.99 8.50
CA ALA A 419 -86.73 81.30 7.90
C ALA A 419 -86.12 82.25 8.95
N PRO A 420 -84.97 82.88 8.70
CA PRO A 420 -84.33 83.76 9.68
C PRO A 420 -85.22 84.98 9.97
N ARG A 421 -85.55 85.18 11.26
CA ARG A 421 -86.28 86.35 11.77
C ARG A 421 -85.60 86.87 13.03
N VAL A 422 -85.70 88.18 13.28
CA VAL A 422 -85.21 88.80 14.52
C VAL A 422 -85.93 88.17 15.72
N SER A 423 -85.16 87.71 16.71
CA SER A 423 -85.64 87.11 17.97
C SER A 423 -86.22 85.70 17.91
N ALA A 424 -86.07 84.94 16.82
CA ALA A 424 -86.54 83.55 16.71
C ALA A 424 -85.36 82.56 16.58
N PRO A 425 -85.40 81.41 17.27
CA PRO A 425 -84.37 80.37 17.12
C PRO A 425 -84.49 79.67 15.75
N VAL A 426 -83.35 79.43 15.11
CA VAL A 426 -83.23 78.59 13.91
C VAL A 426 -82.76 77.20 14.36
N GLN A 427 -83.30 76.11 13.79
CA GLN A 427 -82.84 74.77 14.12
C GLN A 427 -81.64 74.39 13.25
N ALA A 428 -80.60 73.85 13.88
CA ALA A 428 -79.44 73.29 13.19
C ALA A 428 -79.52 71.77 13.23
N GLU A 429 -79.56 71.15 12.05
CA GLU A 429 -79.39 69.71 11.91
C GLU A 429 -77.89 69.40 11.80
N ALA A 430 -77.38 68.60 12.73
CA ALA A 430 -76.01 68.13 12.67
C ALA A 430 -75.81 67.26 11.42
N GLY A 431 -74.75 67.54 10.64
CA GLY A 431 -74.39 66.65 9.54
C GLY A 431 -73.87 65.31 10.07
N THR A 432 -74.09 64.24 9.30
CA THR A 432 -73.55 62.92 9.61
C THR A 432 -72.09 62.84 9.21
N TRP A 433 -71.22 62.52 10.16
CA TRP A 433 -69.80 62.24 9.91
C TRP A 433 -69.64 60.77 9.55
N SER A 434 -68.87 60.49 8.50
CA SER A 434 -68.32 59.15 8.26
C SER A 434 -66.80 59.24 8.43
N PRO A 435 -66.17 58.27 9.11
CA PRO A 435 -64.71 58.15 9.15
C PRO A 435 -64.09 58.24 7.75
#